data_AF-A0A1G7XA39-F1
#
_entry.id   AF-A0A1G7XA39-F1
#
_cell.length_a   1.000
_cell.length_b   1.000
_cell.length_c   1.000
_cell.angle_alpha   90.00
_cell.angle_beta   90.00
_cell.angle_gamma   90.00
#
_symmetry.space_group_name_H-M   'P 1'
#
loop_
_entity.id
_entity.type
_entity.pdbx_description
1 polymer ?
#
loop_
_entity_poly.entity_id
_entity_poly.type
_entity_poly.pdbx_seq_one_letter_code
_entity_poly.pdbx_strand_id
1 'polypeptide(L)'
;MNKTTAIPNYEECVKYALEMKGYKGDTFKDTDLRVFERRTANPGTVFTALRKGGIVIPVVNASLLGEYQVGETATVVIRANQITDMVDLYVPKSNDIQTFPISAFVEAWEAMGGLCTTAFPVDVKTYNPKLIDLGHVQLPEGFDELREAIAENAHDMWAIERQSEGWTFGLKRDDSKLETPDMVPYAQLPESEKQYDRLMAEDTLKLLIALGYKIEKG
;
A
#
# COMPACT_ATOMS: atom_id res chain seq x y z
N MET A 1 3.41 0.72 -19.47
CA MET A 1 4.86 0.52 -19.67
C MET A 1 5.58 1.38 -18.65
N ASN A 2 6.28 0.77 -17.68
CA ASN A 2 7.06 1.52 -16.69
C ASN A 2 8.14 2.31 -17.41
N LYS A 3 8.23 3.62 -17.13
CA LYS A 3 9.16 4.52 -17.84
C LYS A 3 10.61 4.34 -17.39
N THR A 4 10.85 3.67 -16.26
CA THR A 4 12.17 3.55 -15.62
C THR A 4 12.99 2.35 -16.09
N THR A 5 12.37 1.28 -16.61
CA THR A 5 13.10 0.10 -17.10
C THR A 5 13.90 0.37 -18.36
N ALA A 6 13.62 1.47 -19.07
CA ALA A 6 14.39 1.92 -20.22
C ALA A 6 15.60 2.82 -19.84
N ILE A 7 15.75 3.17 -18.56
CA ILE A 7 16.84 4.04 -18.10
C ILE A 7 18.12 3.21 -17.99
N PRO A 8 19.27 3.73 -18.49
CA PRO A 8 20.56 3.05 -18.36
C PRO A 8 20.87 2.63 -16.92
N ASN A 9 21.35 1.40 -16.76
CA ASN A 9 21.78 0.79 -15.50
C ASN A 9 20.69 0.58 -14.44
N TYR A 10 19.40 0.75 -14.79
CA TYR A 10 18.30 0.58 -13.83
C TYR A 10 18.23 -0.84 -13.27
N GLU A 11 18.26 -1.88 -14.12
CA GLU A 11 18.17 -3.27 -13.66
C GLU A 11 19.36 -3.69 -12.78
N GLU A 12 20.55 -3.18 -13.10
CA GLU A 12 21.75 -3.39 -12.28
C GLU A 12 21.60 -2.74 -10.89
N CYS A 13 21.09 -1.51 -10.84
CA CYS A 13 20.78 -0.83 -9.57
C CYS A 13 19.75 -1.59 -8.74
N VAL A 14 18.71 -2.15 -9.38
CA VAL A 14 17.71 -2.98 -8.69
C VAL A 14 18.38 -4.20 -8.07
N LYS A 15 19.15 -4.96 -8.85
CA LYS A 15 19.85 -6.14 -8.38
C LYS A 15 20.79 -5.83 -7.21
N TYR A 16 21.63 -4.81 -7.36
CA TYR A 16 22.55 -4.37 -6.31
C TYR A 16 21.80 -3.98 -5.02
N ALA A 17 20.73 -3.19 -5.15
CA ALA A 17 19.97 -2.73 -3.99
C ALA A 17 19.23 -3.86 -3.27
N LEU A 18 18.73 -4.86 -4.00
CA LEU A 18 18.11 -6.05 -3.41
C LEU A 18 19.12 -6.89 -2.63
N GLU A 19 20.28 -7.18 -3.24
CA GLU A 19 21.35 -7.95 -2.61
C GLU A 19 21.88 -7.26 -1.34
N MET A 20 22.16 -5.96 -1.42
CA MET A 20 22.60 -5.15 -0.28
C MET A 20 21.60 -5.19 0.89
N LYS A 21 20.30 -5.29 0.59
CA LYS A 21 19.23 -5.37 1.60
C LYS A 21 18.87 -6.79 2.00
N GLY A 22 19.52 -7.81 1.45
CA GLY A 22 19.30 -9.22 1.76
C GLY A 22 18.03 -9.82 1.17
N TYR A 23 17.45 -9.19 0.15
CA TYR A 23 16.33 -9.77 -0.60
C TYR A 23 16.85 -10.82 -1.60
N LYS A 24 16.06 -11.88 -1.81
CA LYS A 24 16.33 -12.88 -2.85
C LYS A 24 15.68 -12.44 -4.15
N GLY A 25 16.33 -12.71 -5.28
CA GLY A 25 15.81 -12.40 -6.62
C GLY A 25 16.61 -11.29 -7.32
N ASP A 26 16.37 -11.16 -8.63
CA ASP A 26 17.08 -10.18 -9.48
C ASP A 26 16.21 -8.96 -9.80
N THR A 27 14.89 -9.06 -9.59
CA THR A 27 13.93 -7.99 -9.89
C THR A 27 13.00 -7.74 -8.71
N PHE A 28 12.39 -6.54 -8.64
CA PHE A 28 11.39 -6.27 -7.61
C PHE A 28 10.16 -7.20 -7.67
N LYS A 29 9.89 -7.84 -8.81
CA LYS A 29 8.78 -8.80 -8.95
C LYS A 29 9.01 -10.08 -8.16
N ASP A 30 10.27 -10.36 -7.82
CA ASP A 30 10.68 -11.54 -7.06
C ASP A 30 10.60 -11.30 -5.54
N THR A 31 10.06 -10.14 -5.11
CA THR A 31 10.08 -9.67 -3.73
C THR A 31 8.72 -9.18 -3.27
N ASP A 32 8.48 -9.21 -1.96
CA ASP A 32 7.29 -8.61 -1.32
C ASP A 32 7.44 -7.08 -1.13
N LEU A 33 8.27 -6.43 -1.95
CA LEU A 33 8.46 -4.99 -1.88
C LEU A 33 7.38 -4.27 -2.68
N ARG A 34 6.80 -3.23 -2.09
CA ARG A 34 5.95 -2.31 -2.82
C ARG A 34 6.80 -1.24 -3.50
N VAL A 35 6.79 -1.27 -4.83
CA VAL A 35 7.55 -0.35 -5.68
C VAL A 35 6.72 0.87 -6.04
N PHE A 36 7.31 2.05 -5.91
CA PHE A 36 6.74 3.32 -6.34
C PHE A 36 7.71 4.06 -7.24
N GLU A 37 7.29 4.34 -8.47
CA GLU A 37 7.99 5.22 -9.39
C GLU A 37 7.35 6.61 -9.30
N ARG A 38 8.13 7.65 -9.01
CA ARG A 38 7.61 9.01 -8.82
C ARG A 38 8.53 10.04 -9.45
N ARG A 39 7.92 11.09 -10.02
CA ARG A 39 8.59 12.38 -10.22
C ARG A 39 8.21 13.27 -9.05
N THR A 40 9.18 13.68 -8.25
CA THR A 40 8.96 14.52 -7.06
C THR A 40 9.74 15.82 -7.21
N ALA A 41 9.13 16.93 -6.80
CA ALA A 41 9.77 18.26 -6.78
C ALA A 41 10.51 18.54 -5.45
N ASN A 42 10.51 17.58 -4.51
CA ASN A 42 11.15 17.74 -3.20
C ASN A 42 12.21 16.64 -2.96
N PRO A 43 13.50 17.00 -2.90
CA PRO A 43 14.60 16.08 -2.58
C PRO A 43 14.47 15.41 -1.21
N GLY A 44 13.83 16.06 -0.24
CA GLY A 44 13.56 15.53 1.09
C GLY A 44 12.76 14.22 1.08
N THR A 45 12.00 13.95 0.02
CA THR A 45 11.28 12.69 -0.18
C THR A 45 12.23 11.51 -0.36
N VAL A 46 13.32 11.69 -1.11
CA VAL A 46 14.37 10.69 -1.37
C VAL A 46 15.04 10.29 -0.05
N PHE A 47 15.48 11.28 0.73
CA PHE A 47 16.14 11.02 2.01
C PHE A 47 15.18 10.47 3.07
N THR A 48 13.91 10.85 3.04
CA THR A 48 12.90 10.29 3.94
C THR A 48 12.62 8.83 3.62
N ALA A 49 12.57 8.45 2.33
CA ALA A 49 12.45 7.06 1.92
C ALA A 49 13.62 6.21 2.43
N LEU A 50 14.85 6.74 2.29
CA LEU A 50 16.06 6.09 2.78
C LEU A 50 16.05 5.90 4.31
N ARG A 51 15.67 6.94 5.07
CA ARG A 51 15.55 6.88 6.54
C ARG A 51 14.52 5.86 7.03
N LYS A 52 13.46 5.62 6.24
CA LYS A 52 12.46 4.58 6.51
C LYS A 52 12.94 3.17 6.16
N GLY A 53 14.21 3.01 5.78
CA GLY A 53 14.81 1.73 5.43
C GLY A 53 14.55 1.28 3.99
N GLY A 54 13.86 2.10 3.18
CA GLY A 54 13.54 1.76 1.79
C GLY A 54 14.76 1.69 0.87
N ILE A 55 14.58 1.04 -0.28
CA ILE A 55 15.47 1.13 -1.43
C ILE A 55 15.14 2.40 -2.20
N VAL A 56 16.16 3.13 -2.64
CA VAL A 56 16.02 4.42 -3.32
C VAL A 56 16.94 4.45 -4.54
N ILE A 57 16.32 4.47 -5.73
CA ILE A 57 17.00 4.42 -7.03
C ILE A 57 16.62 5.69 -7.82
N PRO A 58 17.34 6.81 -7.66
CA PRO A 58 17.12 8.01 -8.44
C PRO A 58 17.70 7.88 -9.85
N VAL A 59 17.15 8.66 -10.77
CA VAL A 59 17.73 8.91 -12.09
C VAL A 59 18.43 10.26 -12.07
N VAL A 60 19.72 10.26 -12.41
CA VAL A 60 20.59 11.43 -12.32
C VAL A 60 21.26 11.73 -13.66
N ASN A 61 21.63 12.98 -13.89
CA ASN A 61 22.52 13.36 -14.98
C ASN A 61 23.96 13.04 -14.57
N ALA A 62 24.54 11.99 -15.16
CA ALA A 62 25.88 11.50 -14.80
C ALA A 62 26.96 12.59 -14.99
N SER A 63 26.83 13.43 -16.01
CA SER A 63 27.78 14.52 -16.32
C SER A 63 27.90 15.54 -15.19
N LEU A 64 26.81 15.78 -14.44
CA LEU A 64 26.79 16.73 -13.31
C LEU A 64 27.44 16.15 -12.04
N LEU A 65 27.58 14.82 -11.98
CA LEU A 65 28.34 14.14 -10.92
C LEU A 65 29.82 13.97 -11.27
N GLY A 66 30.29 14.61 -12.35
CA GLY A 66 31.68 14.48 -12.79
C GLY A 66 32.00 13.11 -13.41
N GLU A 67 30.99 12.30 -13.72
CA GLU A 67 31.20 11.07 -14.47
C GLU A 67 31.47 11.37 -15.95
N TYR A 68 32.41 10.64 -16.54
CA TYR A 68 32.68 10.64 -17.98
C TYR A 68 31.57 9.91 -18.78
N GLN A 69 30.30 10.13 -18.43
CA GLN A 69 29.13 9.70 -19.20
C GLN A 69 28.24 10.90 -19.49
N VAL A 70 27.77 10.97 -20.74
CA VAL A 70 26.79 11.96 -21.16
C VAL A 70 25.41 11.32 -21.03
N GLY A 71 24.50 11.96 -20.29
CA GLY A 71 23.09 11.59 -20.24
C GLY A 71 22.58 11.12 -18.88
N GLU A 72 21.37 10.53 -18.90
CA GLU A 72 20.68 10.03 -17.72
C GLU A 72 21.14 8.63 -17.33
N THR A 73 21.25 8.35 -16.04
CA THR A 73 21.54 7.02 -15.51
C THR A 73 20.86 6.78 -14.17
N ALA A 74 20.53 5.52 -13.88
CA ALA A 74 20.11 5.13 -12.55
C ALA A 74 21.32 4.96 -11.62
N THR A 75 21.13 5.28 -10.35
CA THR A 75 22.08 5.03 -9.26
C THR A 75 21.33 4.55 -8.03
N VAL A 76 22.01 4.03 -7.00
CA VAL A 76 21.38 3.67 -5.70
C VAL A 76 21.89 4.59 -4.61
N VAL A 77 20.99 5.22 -3.86
CA VAL A 77 21.39 5.98 -2.67
C VAL A 77 21.67 5.02 -1.53
N ILE A 78 22.92 4.96 -1.08
CA ILE A 78 23.37 4.06 -0.01
C ILE A 78 23.14 4.67 1.35
N ARG A 79 23.61 5.91 1.53
CA ARG A 79 23.40 6.71 2.73
C ARG A 79 23.48 8.20 2.38
N ALA A 80 22.82 9.02 3.19
CA ALA A 80 22.94 10.46 3.13
C ALA A 80 23.22 10.99 4.54
N ASN A 81 24.25 11.81 4.68
CA ASN A 81 24.65 12.43 5.93
C ASN A 81 24.44 13.94 5.82
N GLN A 82 23.37 14.42 6.47
CA GLN A 82 23.02 15.84 6.49
C GLN A 82 23.95 16.70 7.34
N ILE A 83 24.75 16.09 8.24
CA ILE A 83 25.72 16.82 9.06
C ILE A 83 26.96 17.14 8.23
N THR A 84 27.46 16.17 7.47
CA THR A 84 28.62 16.37 6.58
C THR A 84 28.23 16.89 5.19
N ASP A 85 26.92 17.01 4.93
CA ASP A 85 26.33 17.39 3.64
C ASP A 85 26.76 16.52 2.45
N MET A 86 26.92 15.21 2.70
CA MET A 86 27.35 14.25 1.69
C MET A 86 26.34 13.13 1.47
N VAL A 87 26.30 12.59 0.26
CA VAL A 87 25.53 11.42 -0.14
C VAL A 87 26.44 10.39 -0.81
N ASP A 88 26.28 9.13 -0.42
CA ASP A 88 26.97 8.01 -1.02
C ASP A 88 26.04 7.34 -2.01
N LEU A 89 26.52 7.22 -3.25
CA LEU A 89 25.79 6.66 -4.37
C LEU A 89 26.54 5.44 -4.90
N TYR A 90 25.86 4.32 -5.10
CA TYR A 90 26.40 3.24 -5.92
C TYR A 90 26.32 3.65 -7.38
N VAL A 91 27.48 3.73 -8.02
CA VAL A 91 27.63 4.09 -9.43
C VAL A 91 27.85 2.80 -10.23
N PRO A 92 26.85 2.35 -11.02
CA PRO A 92 26.91 1.06 -11.73
C PRO A 92 28.12 0.94 -12.66
N LYS A 93 28.43 2.03 -13.39
CA LYS A 93 29.53 2.04 -14.36
C LYS A 93 30.89 1.74 -13.73
N SER A 94 31.16 2.27 -12.55
CA SER A 94 32.40 2.00 -11.81
C SER A 94 32.30 0.78 -10.90
N ASN A 95 31.09 0.22 -10.73
CA ASN A 95 30.78 -0.80 -9.74
C ASN A 95 31.35 -0.45 -8.36
N ASP A 96 31.15 0.80 -7.94
CA ASP A 96 31.73 1.35 -6.71
C ASP A 96 30.79 2.38 -6.06
N ILE A 97 30.99 2.60 -4.76
CA ILE A 97 30.28 3.62 -4.00
C ILE A 97 31.10 4.91 -4.04
N GLN A 98 30.51 5.97 -4.57
CA GLN A 98 31.14 7.28 -4.65
C GLN A 98 30.39 8.28 -3.77
N THR A 99 31.14 9.20 -3.16
CA THR A 99 30.60 10.21 -2.24
C THR A 99 30.54 11.57 -2.91
N PHE A 100 29.36 12.20 -2.90
CA PHE A 100 29.11 13.50 -3.53
C PHE A 100 28.51 14.49 -2.52
N PRO A 101 28.70 15.80 -2.70
CA PRO A 101 27.90 16.79 -2.00
C PRO A 101 26.41 16.59 -2.29
N ILE A 102 25.55 16.76 -1.28
CA ILE A 102 24.10 16.62 -1.47
C ILE A 102 23.60 17.60 -2.53
N SER A 103 24.14 18.82 -2.59
CA SER A 103 23.78 19.81 -3.61
C SER A 103 24.03 19.32 -5.04
N ALA A 104 25.18 18.69 -5.29
CA ALA A 104 25.53 18.15 -6.60
C ALA A 104 24.60 17.00 -7.01
N PHE A 105 24.26 16.12 -6.06
CA PHE A 105 23.25 15.08 -6.27
C PHE A 105 21.88 15.67 -6.60
N VAL A 106 21.42 16.66 -5.82
CA VAL A 106 20.11 17.29 -6.04
C VAL A 106 20.06 17.95 -7.41
N GLU A 107 21.10 18.68 -7.81
CA GLU A 107 21.19 19.30 -9.14
C GLU A 107 21.14 18.23 -10.25
N ALA A 108 21.93 17.16 -10.13
CA ALA A 108 21.95 16.06 -11.09
C ALA A 108 20.59 15.34 -11.21
N TRP A 109 19.88 15.19 -10.10
CA TRP A 109 18.58 14.53 -10.03
C TRP A 109 17.44 15.42 -10.54
N GLU A 110 17.44 16.70 -10.17
CA GLU A 110 16.45 17.68 -10.63
C GLU A 110 16.55 17.92 -12.14
N ALA A 111 17.77 17.88 -12.69
CA ALA A 111 17.99 17.95 -14.13
C ALA A 111 17.23 16.85 -14.89
N MET A 112 17.00 15.68 -14.28
CA MET A 112 16.24 14.56 -14.85
C MET A 112 14.73 14.59 -14.50
N GLY A 113 14.27 15.73 -13.97
CA GLY A 113 12.88 15.95 -13.57
C GLY A 113 12.48 15.17 -12.32
N GLY A 114 13.43 14.94 -11.41
CA GLY A 114 13.20 14.37 -10.08
C GLY A 114 12.66 12.93 -10.10
N LEU A 115 13.03 12.14 -11.11
CA LEU A 115 12.58 10.76 -11.26
C LEU A 115 13.30 9.85 -10.25
N CYS A 116 12.53 9.06 -9.51
CA CYS A 116 13.06 8.13 -8.52
C CYS A 116 12.14 6.92 -8.39
N THR A 117 12.75 5.74 -8.31
CA THR A 117 12.09 4.53 -7.80
C THR A 117 12.36 4.40 -6.31
N THR A 118 11.32 4.12 -5.54
CA THR A 118 11.44 3.73 -4.14
C THR A 118 10.77 2.39 -3.92
N ALA A 119 11.36 1.53 -3.10
CA ALA A 119 10.75 0.25 -2.75
C ALA A 119 10.83 0.03 -1.23
N PHE A 120 9.70 -0.38 -0.65
CA PHE A 120 9.57 -0.60 0.79
C PHE A 120 9.00 -1.99 1.05
N PRO A 121 9.35 -2.63 2.19
CA PRO A 121 8.58 -3.77 2.67
C PRO A 121 7.10 -3.38 2.72
N VAL A 122 6.20 -4.29 2.36
CA VAL A 122 4.77 -4.09 2.62
C VAL A 122 4.60 -4.01 4.14
N ASP A 123 4.58 -2.80 4.68
CA ASP A 123 4.28 -2.58 6.09
C ASP A 123 2.76 -2.59 6.25
N VAL A 124 2.22 -3.75 6.60
CA VAL A 124 0.80 -3.91 6.99
C VAL A 124 0.41 -2.95 8.12
N LYS A 125 1.36 -2.43 8.91
CA LYS A 125 1.11 -1.43 9.96
C LYS A 125 0.82 -0.03 9.40
N THR A 126 1.07 0.22 8.10
CA THR A 126 0.71 1.49 7.43
C THR A 126 -0.64 1.43 6.72
N TYR A 127 -1.40 0.34 6.86
CA TYR A 127 -2.78 0.29 6.40
C TYR A 127 -3.64 1.31 7.16
N ASN A 128 -4.12 2.32 6.45
CA ASN A 128 -5.01 3.34 6.99
C ASN A 128 -6.33 3.29 6.20
N PRO A 129 -7.33 2.52 6.67
CA PRO A 129 -8.61 2.42 5.98
C PRO A 129 -9.28 3.80 5.96
N LYS A 130 -9.75 4.21 4.77
CA LYS A 130 -10.56 5.42 4.61
C LYS A 130 -11.93 5.02 4.08
N LEU A 131 -12.94 5.16 4.92
CA LEU A 131 -14.32 4.98 4.51
C LEU A 131 -14.78 6.18 3.69
N ILE A 132 -15.73 5.95 2.78
CA ILE A 132 -16.49 7.05 2.17
C ILE A 132 -17.35 7.64 3.27
N ASP A 133 -17.39 8.97 3.38
CA ASP A 133 -18.24 9.64 4.35
C ASP A 133 -19.71 9.50 3.93
N LEU A 134 -20.50 8.78 4.73
CA LEU A 134 -21.92 8.54 4.49
C LEU A 134 -22.81 9.38 5.40
N GLY A 135 -22.25 10.24 6.26
CA GLY A 135 -23.02 10.99 7.27
C GLY A 135 -24.05 11.97 6.66
N HIS A 136 -23.85 12.34 5.41
CA HIS A 136 -24.75 13.22 4.65
C HIS A 136 -25.85 12.45 3.88
N VAL A 137 -25.80 11.12 3.85
CA VAL A 137 -26.75 10.28 3.11
C VAL A 137 -27.82 9.75 4.06
N GLN A 138 -29.08 9.98 3.73
CA GLN A 138 -30.23 9.43 4.45
C GLN A 138 -30.84 8.28 3.65
N LEU A 139 -31.19 7.19 4.33
CA LEU A 139 -31.94 6.12 3.69
C LEU A 139 -33.38 6.59 3.42
N PRO A 140 -33.92 6.34 2.20
CA PRO A 140 -35.32 6.63 1.92
C PRO A 140 -36.27 5.80 2.79
N GLU A 141 -37.48 6.33 3.00
CA GLU A 141 -38.55 5.61 3.68
C GLU A 141 -38.90 4.30 2.93
N GLY A 142 -39.14 3.21 3.67
CA GLY A 142 -39.43 1.89 3.09
C GLY A 142 -38.21 0.99 2.87
N PHE A 143 -37.00 1.47 3.13
CA PHE A 143 -35.77 0.66 3.07
C PHE A 143 -35.53 -0.21 4.31
N ASP A 144 -36.33 -0.07 5.37
CA ASP A 144 -36.18 -0.86 6.60
C ASP A 144 -36.32 -2.37 6.34
N GLU A 145 -37.33 -2.78 5.55
CA GLU A 145 -37.53 -4.19 5.19
C GLU A 145 -36.34 -4.73 4.38
N LEU A 146 -35.81 -3.93 3.45
CA LEU A 146 -34.63 -4.30 2.67
C LEU A 146 -33.38 -4.37 3.55
N ARG A 147 -33.22 -3.45 4.51
CA ARG A 147 -32.12 -3.45 5.48
C ARG A 147 -32.15 -4.73 6.32
N GLU A 148 -33.32 -5.10 6.86
CA GLU A 148 -33.45 -6.34 7.63
C GLU A 148 -33.13 -7.58 6.78
N ALA A 149 -33.65 -7.64 5.55
CA ALA A 149 -33.39 -8.77 4.66
C ALA A 149 -31.90 -8.91 4.30
N ILE A 150 -31.19 -7.80 4.11
CA ILE A 150 -29.74 -7.81 3.88
C ILE A 150 -28.99 -8.29 5.13
N ALA A 151 -29.38 -7.79 6.31
CA ALA A 151 -28.77 -8.18 7.59
C ALA A 151 -28.94 -9.69 7.85
N GLU A 152 -30.17 -10.21 7.72
CA GLU A 152 -30.46 -11.64 7.89
C GLU A 152 -29.70 -12.51 6.89
N ASN A 153 -29.69 -12.13 5.60
CA ASN A 153 -28.96 -12.89 4.60
C ASN A 153 -27.44 -12.85 4.82
N ALA A 154 -26.89 -11.72 5.28
CA ALA A 154 -25.47 -11.61 5.60
C ALA A 154 -25.10 -12.52 6.78
N HIS A 155 -25.95 -12.57 7.81
CA HIS A 155 -25.79 -13.48 8.95
C HIS A 155 -25.81 -14.95 8.51
N ASP A 156 -26.79 -15.34 7.68
CA ASP A 156 -26.88 -16.71 7.19
C ASP A 156 -25.66 -17.11 6.35
N MET A 157 -25.15 -16.19 5.51
CA MET A 157 -23.92 -16.42 4.75
C MET A 157 -22.71 -16.60 5.67
N TRP A 158 -22.58 -15.77 6.71
CA TRP A 158 -21.54 -15.93 7.73
C TRP A 158 -21.67 -17.28 8.43
N ALA A 159 -22.88 -17.67 8.85
CA ALA A 159 -23.13 -18.92 9.56
C ALA A 159 -22.78 -20.14 8.69
N ILE A 160 -23.13 -20.13 7.39
CA ILE A 160 -22.76 -21.18 6.43
C ILE A 160 -21.25 -21.32 6.31
N GLU A 161 -20.53 -20.20 6.15
CA GLU A 161 -19.06 -20.22 6.03
C GLU A 161 -18.43 -20.75 7.33
N ARG A 162 -18.85 -20.24 8.49
CA ARG A 162 -18.37 -20.71 9.79
C ARG A 162 -18.66 -22.20 10.02
N GLN A 163 -19.85 -22.68 9.67
CA GLN A 163 -20.17 -24.12 9.75
C GLN A 163 -19.24 -24.96 8.87
N SER A 164 -18.89 -24.47 7.67
CA SER A 164 -17.95 -25.17 6.77
C SER A 164 -16.53 -25.29 7.35
N GLU A 165 -16.16 -24.36 8.23
CA GLU A 165 -14.91 -24.39 9.00
C GLU A 165 -15.00 -25.21 10.29
N GLY A 166 -16.16 -25.80 10.58
CA GLY A 166 -16.39 -26.64 11.77
C GLY A 166 -16.92 -25.89 12.99
N TRP A 167 -17.33 -24.63 12.85
CA TRP A 167 -17.93 -23.88 13.96
C TRP A 167 -19.31 -24.41 14.32
N THR A 168 -19.60 -24.44 15.63
CA THR A 168 -20.87 -24.91 16.20
C THR A 168 -21.41 -23.92 17.22
N PHE A 169 -22.66 -24.14 17.65
CA PHE A 169 -23.26 -23.35 18.71
C PHE A 169 -22.63 -23.65 20.07
N GLY A 170 -22.30 -22.60 20.83
CA GLY A 170 -21.97 -22.69 22.25
C GLY A 170 -22.45 -21.46 23.02
N LEU A 171 -22.76 -21.62 24.31
CA LEU A 171 -23.31 -20.53 25.14
C LEU A 171 -22.37 -19.32 25.28
N LYS A 172 -21.07 -19.51 25.03
CA LYS A 172 -20.04 -18.49 25.00
C LYS A 172 -19.10 -18.79 23.86
N ARG A 173 -18.45 -17.76 23.34
CA ARG A 173 -17.43 -17.91 22.31
C ARG A 173 -16.21 -18.64 22.87
N ASP A 174 -15.81 -19.73 22.19
CA ASP A 174 -14.63 -20.54 22.50
C ASP A 174 -13.96 -20.95 21.18
N ASP A 175 -13.00 -20.13 20.72
CA ASP A 175 -12.29 -20.35 19.45
C ASP A 175 -11.47 -21.65 19.44
N SER A 176 -11.09 -22.19 20.62
CA SER A 176 -10.36 -23.46 20.70
C SER A 176 -11.23 -24.67 20.39
N LYS A 177 -12.53 -24.56 20.67
CA LYS A 177 -13.55 -25.57 20.35
C LYS A 177 -14.35 -25.23 19.11
N LEU A 178 -14.09 -24.07 18.50
CA LEU A 178 -14.87 -23.51 17.40
C LEU A 178 -16.34 -23.36 17.78
N GLU A 179 -16.62 -22.80 18.96
CA GLU A 179 -17.98 -22.54 19.43
C GLU A 179 -18.28 -21.05 19.45
N THR A 180 -19.48 -20.65 19.01
CA THR A 180 -19.97 -19.28 19.07
C THR A 180 -21.45 -19.22 19.45
N PRO A 181 -21.90 -18.24 20.27
CA PRO A 181 -23.31 -18.07 20.61
C PRO A 181 -24.16 -17.63 19.42
N ASP A 182 -23.54 -17.06 18.38
CA ASP A 182 -24.25 -16.48 17.24
C ASP A 182 -24.62 -17.54 16.19
N MET A 183 -24.27 -18.81 16.40
CA MET A 183 -24.65 -19.94 15.54
C MET A 183 -26.12 -20.33 15.76
N VAL A 184 -27.02 -19.36 15.57
CA VAL A 184 -28.48 -19.45 15.70
C VAL A 184 -29.12 -18.68 14.54
N PRO A 185 -30.40 -18.90 14.22
CA PRO A 185 -31.10 -18.08 13.24
C PRO A 185 -31.03 -16.59 13.59
N TYR A 186 -30.95 -15.70 12.60
CA TYR A 186 -30.86 -14.24 12.80
C TYR A 186 -31.91 -13.73 13.78
N ALA A 187 -33.16 -14.19 13.67
CA ALA A 187 -34.25 -13.81 14.57
C ALA A 187 -33.99 -14.09 16.07
N GLN A 188 -33.10 -15.03 16.39
CA GLN A 188 -32.73 -15.42 17.77
C GLN A 188 -31.47 -14.73 18.29
N LEU A 189 -30.78 -13.95 17.45
CA LEU A 189 -29.63 -13.17 17.90
C LEU A 189 -30.01 -12.15 18.96
N PRO A 190 -29.07 -11.82 19.88
CA PRO A 190 -29.19 -10.65 20.72
C PRO A 190 -29.40 -9.39 19.89
N GLU A 191 -30.18 -8.45 20.41
CA GLU A 191 -30.47 -7.20 19.69
C GLU A 191 -29.19 -6.37 19.39
N SER A 192 -28.14 -6.51 20.22
CA SER A 192 -26.85 -5.88 19.97
C SER A 192 -26.17 -6.39 18.70
N GLU A 193 -26.23 -7.70 18.45
CA GLU A 193 -25.62 -8.32 17.26
C GLU A 193 -26.45 -7.99 16.02
N LYS A 194 -27.78 -8.09 16.11
CA LYS A 194 -28.67 -7.63 15.01
C LYS A 194 -28.41 -6.17 14.64
N GLN A 195 -28.21 -5.32 15.65
CA GLN A 195 -27.94 -3.90 15.40
C GLN A 195 -26.62 -3.70 14.65
N TYR A 196 -25.60 -4.52 14.91
CA TYR A 196 -24.35 -4.50 14.14
C TYR A 196 -24.59 -4.86 12.67
N ASP A 197 -25.34 -5.94 12.40
CA ASP A 197 -25.65 -6.37 11.03
C ASP A 197 -26.50 -5.34 10.28
N ARG A 198 -27.48 -4.74 10.96
CA ARG A 198 -28.31 -3.65 10.40
C ARG A 198 -27.49 -2.42 10.05
N LEU A 199 -26.52 -2.03 10.90
CA LEU A 199 -25.64 -0.89 10.62
C LEU A 199 -24.80 -1.15 9.37
N MET A 200 -24.26 -2.37 9.22
CA MET A 200 -23.53 -2.77 8.03
C MET A 200 -24.42 -2.75 6.78
N ALA A 201 -25.63 -3.29 6.87
CA ALA A 201 -26.62 -3.24 5.79
C ALA A 201 -27.01 -1.80 5.41
N GLU A 202 -27.20 -0.94 6.41
CA GLU A 202 -27.53 0.48 6.23
C GLU A 202 -26.40 1.26 5.55
N ASP A 203 -25.16 1.09 6.00
CA ASP A 203 -23.99 1.73 5.38
C ASP A 203 -23.79 1.25 3.94
N THR A 204 -24.05 -0.03 3.67
CA THR A 204 -24.02 -0.58 2.30
C THR A 204 -25.05 0.10 1.40
N LEU A 205 -26.29 0.25 1.87
CA LEU A 205 -27.35 0.94 1.11
C LEU A 205 -27.05 2.43 0.92
N LYS A 206 -26.57 3.12 1.96
CA LYS A 206 -26.15 4.53 1.88
C LYS A 206 -24.99 4.71 0.89
N LEU A 207 -24.04 3.78 0.87
CA LEU A 207 -22.93 3.81 -0.06
C LEU A 207 -23.41 3.72 -1.51
N LEU A 208 -24.34 2.82 -1.82
CA LEU A 208 -24.92 2.73 -3.17
C LEU A 208 -25.55 4.06 -3.61
N ILE A 209 -26.31 4.70 -2.71
CA ILE A 209 -26.91 6.02 -2.96
C ILE A 209 -25.84 7.10 -3.14
N ALA A 210 -24.80 7.13 -2.29
CA ALA A 210 -23.68 8.07 -2.38
C ALA A 210 -22.93 7.96 -3.72
N LEU A 211 -22.86 6.75 -4.28
CA LEU A 211 -22.25 6.47 -5.57
C LEU A 211 -23.20 6.75 -6.76
N GLY A 212 -24.42 7.22 -6.50
CA GLY A 212 -25.39 7.64 -7.52
C GLY A 212 -26.30 6.53 -8.04
N TYR A 213 -26.36 5.37 -7.38
CA TYR A 213 -27.29 4.31 -7.74
C TYR A 213 -28.69 4.59 -7.19
N LYS A 214 -29.71 4.22 -7.98
CA LYS A 214 -31.11 4.24 -7.57
C LYS A 214 -31.59 2.81 -7.37
N ILE A 215 -32.21 2.54 -6.22
CA ILE A 215 -32.78 1.24 -5.87
C ILE A 215 -34.30 1.42 -5.77
N GLU A 216 -35.05 0.58 -6.48
CA GLU A 216 -36.51 0.62 -6.51
C GLU A 216 -37.05 -0.81 -6.33
N LYS A 217 -38.11 -0.96 -5.53
CA LYS A 217 -38.86 -2.22 -5.41
C LYS A 217 -39.79 -2.32 -6.62
N GLY A 218 -39.57 -3.33 -7.46
CA GLY A 218 -40.36 -3.60 -8.68
C GLY A 218 -41.73 -4.18 -8.40
#